data_AF-A0A034V4P9-F1
#
_entry.id   AF-A0A034V4P9-F1
#
_cell.length_a   1.000
_cell.length_b   1.000
_cell.length_c   1.000
_cell.angle_alpha   90.00
_cell.angle_beta   90.00
_cell.angle_gamma   90.00
#
_symmetry.space_group_name_H-M   'P 1'
#
loop_
_entity.id
_entity.type
_entity.pdbx_description
1 polymer ?
#
loop_
_entity_poly.entity_id
_entity_poly.type
_entity_poly.pdbx_seq_one_letter_code
_entity_poly.pdbx_strand_id
1 'polypeptide(L)'
;MAPTKHANGSVTAAALTTLGESANDSATQQALSYVRDFCTHATNYRNQQTIESLALLNRSASLLSTTVQPQLFNPLQLETSKLFIDLHAVMGNLAADSDALWACVALLQHLSRNLTARRALVQDFRFVPLLSFVLKRSHGQEKIQKLLTLMQDLTYGIQISWEEPYLIVLLEQLVNLIYQATEDSEDSLAQLALSVLINLCYKNFVVMFLFLRSVNISNFTKRIQSFGMLASKMLIILSEDTHAPNQKDLELFIRSMFATVEECIKSWNVPYLQHLIEFLLDSKSHSCLHRSMLSYTHYCEDVERLLNSPVVSRKMQKSTFLNNSIHA
;
A
#
# COMPACT_ATOMS: atom_id res chain seq x y z
N MET A 1 23.26 -56.25 -38.54
CA MET A 1 22.14 -55.62 -37.81
C MET A 1 22.61 -54.32 -37.20
N ALA A 2 22.08 -53.19 -37.68
CA ALA A 2 22.16 -51.90 -36.97
C ALA A 2 21.22 -51.94 -35.72
N PRO A 3 21.28 -51.04 -34.73
CA PRO A 3 21.21 -49.58 -34.95
C PRO A 3 22.07 -48.66 -34.04
N THR A 4 22.11 -47.43 -34.53
CA THR A 4 22.51 -46.12 -34.02
C THR A 4 22.24 -45.81 -32.53
N LYS A 5 23.14 -45.03 -31.92
CA LYS A 5 22.83 -44.17 -30.76
C LYS A 5 23.27 -42.73 -31.02
N HIS A 6 22.28 -41.84 -30.91
CA HIS A 6 22.37 -40.39 -30.99
C HIS A 6 23.31 -39.79 -29.94
N ALA A 7 24.10 -38.81 -30.37
CA ALA A 7 24.78 -37.88 -29.48
C ALA A 7 23.74 -36.94 -28.85
N ASN A 8 23.47 -37.08 -27.56
CA ASN A 8 22.77 -36.07 -26.77
C ASN A 8 23.81 -35.10 -26.23
N GLY A 9 23.75 -33.85 -26.70
CA GLY A 9 24.48 -32.73 -26.12
C GLY A 9 24.05 -32.52 -24.68
N SER A 10 24.98 -32.75 -23.75
CA SER A 10 24.86 -32.34 -22.36
C SER A 10 25.05 -30.82 -22.30
N VAL A 11 23.95 -30.07 -22.26
CA VAL A 11 23.98 -28.68 -21.81
C VAL A 11 24.06 -28.75 -20.29
N THR A 12 25.25 -28.48 -19.76
CA THR A 12 25.55 -28.54 -18.32
C THR A 12 24.77 -27.45 -17.56
N ALA A 13 24.15 -27.84 -16.43
CA ALA A 13 23.40 -26.96 -15.52
C ALA A 13 24.16 -25.70 -15.06
N ALA A 14 25.50 -25.70 -15.13
CA ALA A 14 26.34 -24.54 -14.87
C ALA A 14 26.10 -23.36 -15.85
N ALA A 15 25.67 -23.64 -17.09
CA ALA A 15 25.38 -22.58 -18.07
C ALA A 15 24.06 -21.84 -17.75
N LEU A 16 23.10 -22.54 -17.13
CA LEU A 16 21.79 -21.99 -16.77
C LEU A 16 21.85 -21.08 -15.52
N THR A 17 22.73 -21.38 -14.57
CA THR A 17 22.98 -20.54 -13.38
C THR A 17 23.72 -19.25 -13.75
N THR A 18 24.75 -19.33 -14.60
CA THR A 18 25.47 -18.13 -15.08
C THR A 18 24.63 -17.21 -15.96
N LEU A 19 23.64 -17.74 -16.68
CA LEU A 19 22.70 -16.95 -17.48
C LEU A 19 21.66 -16.23 -16.61
N GLY A 20 21.26 -16.81 -15.48
CA GLY A 20 20.34 -16.19 -14.52
C GLY A 20 20.95 -15.04 -13.74
N GLU A 21 22.20 -15.19 -13.30
CA GLU A 21 22.94 -14.13 -12.58
C GLU A 21 23.34 -12.97 -13.51
N SER A 22 23.82 -13.25 -14.72
CA SER A 22 24.20 -12.21 -15.68
C SER A 22 23.00 -11.41 -16.22
N ALA A 23 21.84 -12.05 -16.37
CA ALA A 23 20.61 -11.37 -16.75
C ALA A 23 20.11 -10.44 -15.65
N ASN A 24 20.20 -10.86 -14.38
CA ASN A 24 19.79 -10.05 -13.24
C ASN A 24 20.71 -8.83 -13.03
N ASP A 25 22.02 -9.00 -13.26
CA ASP A 25 23.00 -7.90 -13.25
C ASP A 25 22.75 -6.90 -14.37
N SER A 26 22.44 -7.38 -15.59
CA SER A 26 22.12 -6.50 -16.73
C SER A 26 20.85 -5.68 -16.50
N ALA A 27 19.79 -6.29 -15.97
CA ALA A 27 18.54 -5.61 -15.63
C ALA A 27 18.74 -4.57 -14.51
N THR A 28 19.55 -4.90 -13.51
CA THR A 28 19.91 -3.97 -12.43
C THR A 28 20.70 -2.78 -12.97
N GLN A 29 21.71 -3.01 -13.82
CA GLN A 29 22.47 -1.93 -14.45
C GLN A 29 21.59 -1.01 -15.31
N GLN A 30 20.66 -1.59 -16.07
CA GLN A 30 19.72 -0.84 -16.89
C GLN A 30 18.77 -0.01 -16.01
N ALA A 31 18.23 -0.59 -14.93
CA ALA A 31 17.41 0.13 -13.96
C ALA A 31 18.15 1.33 -13.38
N LEU A 32 19.42 1.15 -12.98
CA LEU A 32 20.27 2.22 -12.46
C LEU A 32 20.57 3.31 -13.50
N SER A 33 20.62 2.98 -14.79
CA SER A 33 20.72 3.98 -15.85
C SER A 33 19.47 4.88 -15.88
N TYR A 34 18.27 4.28 -15.88
CA TYR A 34 17.02 5.05 -15.85
C TYR A 34 16.90 5.91 -14.58
N VAL A 35 17.38 5.41 -13.45
CA VAL A 35 17.45 6.18 -12.20
C VAL A 35 18.34 7.41 -12.34
N ARG A 36 19.53 7.24 -12.92
CA ARG A 36 20.47 8.35 -13.18
C ARG A 36 19.87 9.39 -14.14
N ASP A 37 19.17 8.94 -15.18
CA ASP A 37 18.51 9.82 -16.14
C ASP A 37 17.43 10.66 -15.45
N PHE A 38 16.54 10.02 -14.67
CA PHE A 38 15.53 10.73 -13.89
C PHE A 38 16.15 11.75 -12.95
N CYS A 39 17.17 11.37 -12.18
CA CYS A 39 17.83 12.27 -11.23
C CYS A 39 18.46 13.49 -11.93
N THR A 40 19.02 13.27 -13.13
CA THR A 40 19.59 14.35 -13.96
C THR A 40 18.49 15.29 -14.45
N HIS A 41 17.39 14.75 -14.99
CA HIS A 41 16.26 15.54 -15.45
C HIS A 41 15.56 16.29 -14.31
N ALA A 42 15.42 15.66 -13.14
CA ALA A 42 14.90 16.29 -11.92
C ALA A 42 15.76 17.49 -11.52
N THR A 43 17.09 17.33 -11.49
CA THR A 43 18.01 18.41 -11.19
C THR A 43 17.91 19.56 -12.21
N ASN A 44 17.87 19.23 -13.50
CA ASN A 44 17.74 20.22 -14.57
C ASN A 44 16.42 21.00 -14.47
N TYR A 45 15.30 20.31 -14.23
CA TYR A 45 14.01 20.95 -14.04
C TYR A 45 14.01 21.89 -12.84
N ARG A 46 14.58 21.49 -11.69
CA ARG A 46 14.67 22.37 -10.51
C ARG A 46 15.46 23.65 -10.79
N ASN A 47 16.50 23.56 -11.62
CA ASN A 47 17.38 24.70 -11.92
C ASN A 47 16.80 25.65 -12.98
N GLN A 48 16.10 25.10 -13.99
CA GLN A 48 15.73 25.86 -15.19
C GLN A 48 14.22 26.11 -15.31
N GLN A 49 13.39 25.17 -14.83
CA GLN A 49 11.92 25.20 -14.90
C GLN A 49 11.35 25.45 -16.31
N THR A 50 12.05 25.02 -17.36
CA THR A 50 11.57 25.15 -18.74
C THR A 50 10.59 24.03 -19.13
N ILE A 51 9.83 24.27 -20.21
CA ILE A 51 8.90 23.27 -20.78
C ILE A 51 9.65 22.00 -21.20
N GLU A 52 10.83 22.15 -21.79
CA GLU A 52 11.65 21.01 -22.23
C GLU A 52 12.13 20.18 -21.05
N SER A 53 12.62 20.84 -19.98
CA SER A 53 13.08 20.13 -18.78
C SER A 53 11.92 19.41 -18.07
N LEU A 54 10.71 20.00 -18.08
CA LEU A 54 9.49 19.38 -17.56
C LEU A 54 9.07 18.15 -18.38
N ALA A 55 9.13 18.23 -19.72
CA ALA A 55 8.80 17.12 -20.60
C ALA A 55 9.76 15.93 -20.42
N LEU A 56 11.06 16.20 -20.26
CA LEU A 56 12.07 15.17 -19.98
C LEU A 56 11.86 14.53 -18.60
N LEU A 57 11.55 15.33 -17.58
CA LEU A 57 11.19 14.82 -16.25
C LEU A 57 9.98 13.88 -16.32
N ASN A 58 8.89 14.31 -16.97
CA ASN A 58 7.68 13.50 -17.15
C ASN A 58 8.00 12.16 -17.84
N ARG A 59 8.75 12.21 -18.95
CA ARG A 59 9.13 11.02 -19.70
C ARG A 59 9.97 10.06 -18.86
N SER A 60 10.98 10.56 -18.15
CA SER A 60 11.85 9.72 -17.32
C SER A 60 11.11 9.07 -16.15
N ALA A 61 10.18 9.79 -15.51
CA ALA A 61 9.31 9.23 -14.46
C ALA A 61 8.40 8.12 -15.01
N SER A 62 7.81 8.34 -16.18
CA SER A 62 6.93 7.38 -16.86
C SER A 62 7.69 6.12 -17.32
N LEU A 63 8.94 6.27 -17.78
CA LEU A 63 9.78 5.12 -18.12
C LEU A 63 10.07 4.27 -16.88
N LEU A 64 10.54 4.89 -15.79
CA LEU A 64 10.83 4.15 -14.55
C LEU A 64 9.61 3.39 -14.01
N SER A 65 8.41 3.96 -14.11
CA SER A 65 7.18 3.34 -13.60
C SER A 65 6.65 2.19 -14.48
N THR A 66 7.12 2.07 -15.73
CA THR A 66 6.60 1.09 -16.69
C THR A 66 7.62 0.04 -17.14
N THR A 67 8.91 0.38 -17.18
CA THR A 67 9.96 -0.51 -17.73
C THR A 67 10.75 -1.25 -16.66
N VAL A 68 10.92 -0.66 -15.47
CA VAL A 68 11.75 -1.22 -14.41
C VAL A 68 10.87 -2.00 -13.42
N GLN A 69 11.29 -3.19 -13.00
CA GLN A 69 10.54 -3.96 -12.01
C GLN A 69 10.67 -3.32 -10.61
N PRO A 70 9.59 -3.24 -9.80
CA PRO A 70 9.64 -2.64 -8.46
C PRO A 70 10.70 -3.25 -7.53
N GLN A 71 10.97 -4.55 -7.69
CA GLN A 71 11.88 -5.29 -6.81
C GLN A 71 13.35 -4.85 -6.97
N LEU A 72 13.69 -4.16 -8.06
CA LEU A 72 15.05 -3.67 -8.32
C LEU A 72 15.37 -2.37 -7.56
N PHE A 73 14.37 -1.71 -6.96
CA PHE A 73 14.60 -0.48 -6.20
C PHE A 73 14.96 -0.80 -4.75
N ASN A 74 16.25 -0.74 -4.44
CA ASN A 74 16.75 -0.93 -3.08
C ASN A 74 17.02 0.43 -2.39
N PRO A 75 16.25 0.85 -1.36
CA PRO A 75 16.46 2.12 -0.66
C PRO A 75 17.85 2.28 -0.04
N LEU A 76 18.55 1.19 0.25
CA LEU A 76 19.90 1.20 0.84
C LEU A 76 21.00 1.48 -0.19
N GLN A 77 20.67 1.42 -1.48
CA GLN A 77 21.59 1.74 -2.55
C GLN A 77 21.56 3.25 -2.85
N LEU A 78 22.74 3.87 -2.89
CA LEU A 78 22.93 5.31 -3.03
C LEU A 78 22.12 5.93 -4.19
N GLU A 79 22.16 5.32 -5.37
CA GLU A 79 21.44 5.83 -6.54
C GLU A 79 19.91 5.82 -6.34
N THR A 80 19.38 4.77 -5.71
CA THR A 80 17.95 4.66 -5.43
C THR A 80 17.54 5.57 -4.27
N SER A 81 18.39 5.77 -3.26
CA SER A 81 18.13 6.79 -2.24
C SER A 81 18.07 8.18 -2.87
N LYS A 82 18.99 8.49 -3.80
CA LYS A 82 18.99 9.75 -4.55
C LYS A 82 17.71 9.92 -5.37
N LEU A 83 17.23 8.86 -6.02
CA LEU A 83 15.93 8.86 -6.71
C LEU A 83 14.81 9.34 -5.79
N PHE A 84 14.70 8.80 -4.58
CA PHE A 84 13.64 9.16 -3.65
C PHE A 84 13.74 10.62 -3.18
N ILE A 85 14.95 11.10 -2.92
CA ILE A 85 15.21 12.51 -2.57
C ILE A 85 14.80 13.44 -3.72
N ASP A 86 15.27 13.16 -4.94
CA ASP A 86 14.98 13.99 -6.09
C ASP A 86 13.49 13.96 -6.46
N LEU A 87 12.85 12.78 -6.38
CA LEU A 87 11.41 12.61 -6.59
C LEU A 87 10.59 13.44 -5.59
N HIS A 88 10.93 13.35 -4.29
CA HIS A 88 10.28 14.15 -3.25
C HIS A 88 10.44 15.65 -3.53
N ALA A 89 11.66 16.09 -3.88
CA ALA A 89 11.96 17.48 -4.14
C ALA A 89 11.22 18.05 -5.36
N VAL A 90 11.11 17.31 -6.47
CA VAL A 90 10.38 17.79 -7.65
C VAL A 90 8.88 17.79 -7.43
N MET A 91 8.30 16.75 -6.80
CA MET A 91 6.87 16.68 -6.53
C MET A 91 6.36 17.83 -5.65
N GLY A 92 7.19 18.33 -4.71
CA GLY A 92 6.83 19.50 -3.90
C GLY A 92 6.61 20.78 -4.72
N ASN A 93 7.31 20.90 -5.86
CA ASN A 93 7.37 22.11 -6.69
C ASN A 93 6.50 22.05 -7.95
N LEU A 94 6.06 20.86 -8.38
CA LEU A 94 5.22 20.69 -9.55
C LEU A 94 3.79 21.22 -9.31
N ALA A 95 3.20 21.82 -10.35
CA ALA A 95 1.82 22.25 -10.34
C ALA A 95 0.85 21.05 -10.23
N ALA A 96 -0.26 21.21 -9.52
CA ALA A 96 -1.26 20.16 -9.28
C ALA A 96 -1.84 19.58 -10.59
N ASP A 97 -1.92 20.40 -11.64
CA ASP A 97 -2.44 20.01 -12.94
C ASP A 97 -1.37 19.57 -13.94
N SER A 98 -0.10 19.52 -13.54
CA SER A 98 0.98 19.08 -14.41
C SER A 98 0.98 17.57 -14.59
N ASP A 99 1.01 17.09 -15.83
CA ASP A 99 1.20 15.67 -16.15
C ASP A 99 2.46 15.07 -15.51
N ALA A 100 3.51 15.87 -15.35
CA ALA A 100 4.75 15.44 -14.70
C ALA A 100 4.54 15.07 -13.23
N LEU A 101 3.65 15.79 -12.51
CA LEU A 101 3.30 15.44 -11.13
C LEU A 101 2.62 14.07 -11.10
N TRP A 102 1.69 13.82 -12.02
CA TRP A 102 0.95 12.57 -12.05
C TRP A 102 1.80 11.39 -12.51
N ALA A 103 2.79 11.62 -13.39
CA ALA A 103 3.82 10.64 -13.69
C ALA A 103 4.70 10.32 -12.46
N CYS A 104 5.02 11.33 -11.65
CA CYS A 104 5.73 11.13 -10.38
C CYS A 104 4.89 10.37 -9.35
N VAL A 105 3.58 10.64 -9.25
CA VAL A 105 2.65 9.87 -8.40
C VAL A 105 2.57 8.42 -8.88
N ALA A 106 2.49 8.17 -10.19
CA ALA A 106 2.50 6.83 -10.76
C ALA A 106 3.83 6.10 -10.48
N LEU A 107 4.96 6.79 -10.56
CA LEU A 107 6.25 6.25 -10.15
C LEU A 107 6.26 5.90 -8.66
N LEU A 108 5.78 6.78 -7.78
CA LEU A 108 5.72 6.51 -6.35
C LEU A 108 4.84 5.28 -6.01
N GLN A 109 3.70 5.15 -6.68
CA GLN A 109 2.84 3.97 -6.60
C GLN A 109 3.49 2.70 -7.11
N HIS A 110 4.34 2.81 -8.13
CA HIS A 110 5.10 1.68 -8.64
C HIS A 110 6.19 1.24 -7.65
N LEU A 111 6.90 2.21 -7.06
CA LEU A 111 7.93 1.99 -6.04
C LEU A 111 7.34 1.36 -4.77
N SER A 112 6.12 1.75 -4.36
CA SER A 112 5.46 1.21 -3.16
C SER A 112 5.10 -0.28 -3.24
N ARG A 113 5.13 -0.88 -4.45
CA ARG A 113 4.94 -2.34 -4.63
C ARG A 113 6.10 -3.17 -4.07
N ASN A 114 7.27 -2.56 -3.88
CA ASN A 114 8.37 -3.15 -3.15
C ASN A 114 8.22 -2.80 -1.65
N LEU A 115 8.07 -3.80 -0.80
CA LEU A 115 7.81 -3.60 0.63
C LEU A 115 8.93 -2.85 1.36
N THR A 116 10.18 -3.08 0.96
CA THR A 116 11.35 -2.41 1.54
C THR A 116 11.37 -0.93 1.12
N ALA A 117 11.16 -0.66 -0.17
CA ALA A 117 11.04 0.71 -0.67
C ALA A 117 9.85 1.43 -0.02
N ARG A 118 8.69 0.77 0.08
CA ARG A 118 7.48 1.31 0.74
C ARG A 118 7.75 1.78 2.16
N ARG A 119 8.44 0.97 2.97
CA ARG A 119 8.83 1.36 4.35
C ARG A 119 9.73 2.59 4.33
N ALA A 120 10.75 2.60 3.47
CA ALA A 120 11.67 3.74 3.37
C ALA A 120 10.96 5.02 2.92
N LEU A 121 10.04 4.95 1.95
CA LEU A 121 9.23 6.10 1.50
C LEU A 121 8.48 6.78 2.65
N VAL A 122 8.04 6.00 3.64
CA VAL A 122 7.28 6.49 4.79
C VAL A 122 8.19 6.95 5.93
N GLN A 123 9.15 6.12 6.31
CA GLN A 123 9.98 6.31 7.49
C GLN A 123 11.16 7.25 7.23
N ASP A 124 11.86 7.07 6.12
CA ASP A 124 13.12 7.78 5.83
C ASP A 124 12.88 9.02 4.97
N PHE A 125 12.04 8.91 3.94
CA PHE A 125 11.82 9.98 2.95
C PHE A 125 10.52 10.76 3.14
N ARG A 126 9.69 10.39 4.13
CA ARG A 126 8.54 11.17 4.62
C ARG A 126 7.55 11.60 3.52
N PHE A 127 7.20 10.71 2.60
CA PHE A 127 6.28 11.02 1.50
C PHE A 127 4.83 11.27 1.93
N VAL A 128 4.38 10.79 3.08
CA VAL A 128 2.99 11.00 3.56
C VAL A 128 2.65 12.50 3.75
N PRO A 129 3.48 13.31 4.46
CA PRO A 129 3.31 14.76 4.50
C PRO A 129 3.22 15.42 3.11
N LEU A 130 4.10 15.01 2.18
CA LEU A 130 4.10 15.55 0.82
C LEU A 130 2.80 15.19 0.08
N LEU A 131 2.33 13.96 0.19
CA LEU A 131 1.08 13.52 -0.45
C LEU A 131 -0.14 14.22 0.17
N SER A 132 -0.15 14.48 1.48
CA SER A 132 -1.19 15.30 2.11
C SER A 132 -1.24 16.71 1.52
N PHE A 133 -0.06 17.31 1.31
CA PHE A 133 0.04 18.61 0.66
C PHE A 133 -0.44 18.57 -0.81
N VAL A 134 -0.09 17.53 -1.56
CA VAL A 134 -0.55 17.31 -2.94
C VAL A 134 -2.07 17.07 -2.99
N LEU A 135 -2.63 16.33 -2.03
CA LEU A 135 -4.07 16.09 -1.90
C LEU A 135 -4.82 17.41 -1.71
N LYS A 136 -4.30 18.31 -0.86
CA LYS A 136 -4.91 19.64 -0.62
C LYS A 136 -5.11 20.48 -1.86
N ARG A 137 -4.13 20.45 -2.77
CA ARG A 137 -4.10 21.26 -3.99
C ARG A 137 -4.75 20.57 -5.19
N SER A 138 -5.14 19.30 -5.05
CA SER A 138 -5.66 18.51 -6.16
C SER A 138 -7.17 18.70 -6.29
N HIS A 139 -7.62 18.89 -7.53
CA HIS A 139 -9.02 19.00 -7.88
C HIS A 139 -9.42 17.87 -8.83
N GLY A 140 -10.65 17.38 -8.71
CA GLY A 140 -11.17 16.29 -9.53
C GLY A 140 -11.07 14.92 -8.84
N GLN A 141 -12.14 14.14 -8.98
CA GLN A 141 -12.32 12.87 -8.28
C GLN A 141 -11.23 11.84 -8.62
N GLU A 142 -10.87 11.68 -9.90
CA GLU A 142 -9.85 10.71 -10.30
C GLU A 142 -8.47 10.96 -9.67
N LYS A 143 -8.08 12.24 -9.58
CA LYS A 143 -6.81 12.68 -9.00
C LYS A 143 -6.78 12.41 -7.50
N ILE A 144 -7.88 12.75 -6.81
CA ILE A 144 -8.07 12.46 -5.38
C ILE A 144 -8.04 10.95 -5.15
N GLN A 145 -8.75 10.16 -5.96
CA GLN A 145 -8.76 8.70 -5.86
C GLN A 145 -7.35 8.11 -5.97
N LYS A 146 -6.56 8.52 -6.97
CA LYS A 146 -5.17 8.06 -7.15
C LYS A 146 -4.31 8.36 -5.92
N LEU A 147 -4.44 9.55 -5.35
CA LEU A 147 -3.70 9.93 -4.15
C LEU A 147 -4.14 9.12 -2.93
N LEU A 148 -5.44 8.96 -2.72
CA LEU A 148 -5.95 8.19 -1.58
C LEU A 148 -5.58 6.71 -1.66
N THR A 149 -5.60 6.10 -2.86
CA THR A 149 -5.12 4.72 -3.07
C THR A 149 -3.65 4.60 -2.68
N LEU A 150 -2.80 5.52 -3.15
CA LEU A 150 -1.38 5.52 -2.78
C LEU A 150 -1.18 5.75 -1.27
N MET A 151 -1.91 6.71 -0.70
CA MET A 151 -1.84 6.97 0.74
C MET A 151 -2.33 5.79 1.56
N GLN A 152 -3.34 5.04 1.11
CA GLN A 152 -3.80 3.81 1.77
C GLN A 152 -2.65 2.79 1.86
N ASP A 153 -1.91 2.60 0.76
CA ASP A 153 -0.75 1.69 0.74
C ASP A 153 0.39 2.16 1.65
N LEU A 154 0.69 3.47 1.66
CA LEU A 154 1.82 4.04 2.40
C LEU A 154 1.53 4.22 3.89
N THR A 155 0.28 4.50 4.27
CA THR A 155 -0.07 4.73 5.68
C THR A 155 -0.30 3.44 6.45
N TYR A 156 -0.35 2.29 5.77
CA TYR A 156 -0.52 1.03 6.48
C TYR A 156 0.64 0.77 7.45
N GLY A 157 0.30 0.52 8.71
CA GLY A 157 1.29 0.23 9.77
C GLY A 157 2.21 1.42 10.08
N ILE A 158 1.81 2.64 9.68
CA ILE A 158 2.57 3.85 9.99
C ILE A 158 2.62 4.07 11.50
N GLN A 159 3.78 4.49 11.99
CA GLN A 159 4.00 4.87 13.38
C GLN A 159 4.23 6.37 13.45
N ILE A 160 3.38 7.06 14.21
CA ILE A 160 3.38 8.50 14.38
C ILE A 160 3.51 8.77 15.89
N SER A 161 4.73 9.07 16.32
CA SER A 161 5.06 9.22 17.74
C SER A 161 4.79 10.62 18.29
N TRP A 162 4.65 11.64 17.43
CA TRP A 162 4.41 13.03 17.82
C TRP A 162 3.45 13.74 16.86
N GLU A 163 2.92 14.88 17.29
CA GLU A 163 2.01 15.69 16.48
C GLU A 163 2.80 16.41 15.38
N GLU A 164 2.37 16.22 14.14
CA GLU A 164 2.98 16.84 12.97
C GLU A 164 1.97 17.76 12.28
N PRO A 165 2.39 18.95 11.79
CA PRO A 165 1.46 19.96 11.27
C PRO A 165 0.56 19.47 10.12
N TYR A 166 1.04 18.53 9.30
CA TYR A 166 0.25 18.00 8.19
C TYR A 166 -0.94 17.15 8.66
N LEU A 167 -0.89 16.58 9.87
CA LEU A 167 -1.93 15.67 10.36
C LEU A 167 -3.27 16.38 10.53
N ILE A 168 -3.27 17.59 11.09
CA ILE A 168 -4.50 18.36 11.29
C ILE A 168 -5.19 18.59 9.94
N VAL A 169 -4.43 19.03 8.94
CA VAL A 169 -4.93 19.32 7.60
C VAL A 169 -5.39 18.04 6.90
N LEU A 170 -4.65 16.94 7.05
CA LEU A 170 -4.99 15.65 6.44
C LEU A 170 -6.26 15.07 7.07
N LEU A 171 -6.39 15.09 8.39
CA LEU A 171 -7.58 14.60 9.10
C LEU A 171 -8.81 15.38 8.67
N GLU A 172 -8.73 16.72 8.62
CA GLU A 172 -9.82 17.57 8.13
C GLU A 172 -10.24 17.20 6.71
N GLN A 173 -9.28 16.98 5.80
CA GLN A 173 -9.55 16.59 4.42
C GLN A 173 -10.24 15.23 4.32
N LEU A 174 -9.71 14.21 5.00
CA LEU A 174 -10.28 12.86 4.98
C LEU A 174 -11.71 12.86 5.52
N VAL A 175 -11.95 13.58 6.62
CA VAL A 175 -13.26 13.73 7.23
C VAL A 175 -14.23 14.47 6.30
N ASN A 176 -13.77 15.54 5.65
CA ASN A 176 -14.58 16.26 4.67
C ASN A 176 -14.97 15.38 3.49
N LEU A 177 -14.05 14.57 2.95
CA LEU A 177 -14.35 13.60 1.89
C LEU A 177 -15.40 12.57 2.33
N ILE A 178 -15.33 12.10 3.57
CA ILE A 178 -16.31 11.17 4.14
C ILE A 178 -17.70 11.82 4.30
N TYR A 179 -17.76 13.08 4.76
CA TYR A 179 -19.02 13.81 4.92
C TYR A 179 -19.64 14.24 3.59
N GLN A 180 -18.85 14.42 2.54
CA GLN A 180 -19.33 14.82 1.21
C GLN A 180 -19.94 13.67 0.41
N ALA A 181 -19.65 12.42 0.75
CA ALA A 181 -20.29 11.29 0.10
C ALA A 181 -21.83 11.39 0.27
N THR A 182 -22.58 10.85 -0.68
CA THR A 182 -24.03 10.73 -0.53
C THR A 182 -24.36 9.50 0.33
N GLU A 183 -25.57 9.40 0.88
CA GLU A 183 -25.97 8.27 1.75
C GLU A 183 -26.13 6.95 0.96
N ASP A 184 -26.43 7.05 -0.34
CA ASP A 184 -26.75 5.91 -1.21
C ASP A 184 -25.65 5.53 -2.22
N SER A 185 -24.47 6.15 -2.16
CA SER A 185 -23.38 5.80 -3.07
C SER A 185 -22.41 4.83 -2.43
N GLU A 186 -22.01 3.81 -3.19
CA GLU A 186 -20.74 3.11 -3.01
C GLU A 186 -19.59 4.08 -3.33
N ASP A 187 -19.48 5.18 -2.57
CA ASP A 187 -18.52 6.24 -2.84
C ASP A 187 -17.11 5.72 -2.52
N SER A 188 -16.44 5.28 -3.58
CA SER A 188 -15.08 4.77 -3.53
C SER A 188 -14.11 5.78 -2.89
N LEU A 189 -14.36 7.10 -3.02
CA LEU A 189 -13.51 8.12 -2.41
C LEU A 189 -13.67 8.17 -0.90
N ALA A 190 -14.90 8.13 -0.40
CA ALA A 190 -15.14 8.15 1.04
C ALA A 190 -14.64 6.86 1.71
N GLN A 191 -14.77 5.70 1.05
CA GLN A 191 -14.21 4.45 1.54
C GLN A 191 -12.67 4.49 1.57
N LEU A 192 -12.03 5.02 0.53
CA LEU A 192 -10.57 5.22 0.51
C LEU A 192 -10.13 6.19 1.61
N ALA A 193 -10.83 7.32 1.77
CA ALA A 193 -10.56 8.30 2.81
C ALA A 193 -10.69 7.70 4.22
N LEU A 194 -11.77 6.93 4.47
CA LEU A 194 -11.94 6.21 5.72
C LEU A 194 -10.82 5.19 5.95
N SER A 195 -10.39 4.48 4.91
CA SER A 195 -9.29 3.53 5.05
C SER A 195 -7.97 4.20 5.40
N VAL A 196 -7.65 5.35 4.80
CA VAL A 196 -6.46 6.14 5.17
C VAL A 196 -6.58 6.64 6.61
N LEU A 197 -7.77 7.12 7.00
CA LEU A 197 -8.02 7.58 8.36
C LEU A 197 -7.85 6.46 9.39
N ILE A 198 -8.37 5.26 9.11
CA ILE A 198 -8.18 4.06 9.94
C ILE A 198 -6.70 3.77 10.11
N ASN A 199 -5.93 3.75 9.03
CA ASN A 199 -4.48 3.50 9.07
C ASN A 199 -3.75 4.53 9.95
N LEU A 200 -4.10 5.81 9.82
CA LEU A 200 -3.49 6.89 10.60
C LEU A 200 -3.85 6.82 12.08
N CYS A 201 -5.10 6.46 12.44
CA CYS A 201 -5.57 6.38 13.82
C CYS A 201 -5.14 5.10 14.54
N TYR A 202 -5.01 3.98 13.81
CA TYR A 202 -4.72 2.68 14.39
C TYR A 202 -3.37 2.67 15.12
N LYS A 203 -3.37 2.37 16.43
CA LYS A 203 -2.19 2.37 17.31
C LYS A 203 -1.40 3.69 17.39
N ASN A 204 -1.97 4.79 16.90
CA ASN A 204 -1.34 6.10 16.91
C ASN A 204 -2.13 7.03 17.83
N PHE A 205 -1.83 6.98 19.13
CA PHE A 205 -2.55 7.73 20.17
C PHE A 205 -2.61 9.24 19.88
N VAL A 206 -1.51 9.82 19.39
CA VAL A 206 -1.46 11.25 19.04
C VAL A 206 -2.48 11.60 17.95
N VAL A 207 -2.55 10.77 16.90
CA VAL A 207 -3.50 10.98 15.81
C VAL A 207 -4.93 10.77 16.30
N MET A 208 -5.18 9.73 17.09
CA MET A 208 -6.48 9.47 17.70
C MET A 208 -6.97 10.66 18.51
N PHE A 209 -6.10 11.22 19.36
CA PHE A 209 -6.42 12.38 20.18
C PHE A 209 -6.78 13.61 19.33
N LEU A 210 -6.01 13.88 18.28
CA LEU A 210 -6.31 14.97 17.34
C LEU A 210 -7.64 14.76 16.63
N PHE A 211 -7.92 13.53 16.19
CA PHE A 211 -9.17 13.17 15.55
C PHE A 211 -10.38 13.37 16.48
N LEU A 212 -10.33 12.83 17.70
CA LEU A 212 -11.39 12.98 18.70
C LEU A 212 -11.68 14.44 19.06
N ARG A 213 -10.65 15.31 19.07
CA ARG A 213 -10.80 16.74 19.37
C ARG A 213 -11.36 17.55 18.20
N SER A 214 -11.20 17.07 16.97
CA SER A 214 -11.55 17.81 15.74
C SER A 214 -12.87 17.37 15.10
N VAL A 215 -13.44 16.24 15.52
CA VAL A 215 -14.60 15.64 14.88
C VAL A 215 -15.72 15.36 15.89
N ASN A 216 -16.95 15.69 15.51
CA ASN A 216 -18.13 15.23 16.26
C ASN A 216 -18.32 13.72 16.04
N ILE A 217 -17.87 12.92 17.00
CA ILE A 217 -17.84 11.46 16.86
C ILE A 217 -19.24 10.85 16.69
N SER A 218 -20.26 11.40 17.33
CA SER A 218 -21.63 10.92 17.15
C SER A 218 -22.13 11.10 15.72
N ASN A 219 -21.81 12.23 15.08
CA ASN A 219 -22.16 12.46 13.68
C ASN A 219 -21.28 11.65 12.73
N PHE A 220 -19.99 11.55 13.02
CA PHE A 220 -19.04 10.78 12.22
C PHE A 220 -19.38 9.29 12.19
N THR A 221 -19.66 8.68 13.35
CA THR A 221 -20.04 7.28 13.45
C THR A 221 -21.31 6.98 12.68
N LYS A 222 -22.35 7.83 12.79
CA LYS A 222 -23.56 7.74 11.94
C LYS A 222 -23.23 7.79 10.45
N ARG A 223 -22.36 8.71 10.05
CA ARG A 223 -22.00 8.91 8.64
C ARG A 223 -21.34 7.67 8.01
N ILE A 224 -20.48 6.98 8.75
CA ILE A 224 -19.74 5.83 8.23
C ILE A 224 -20.50 4.50 8.31
N GLN A 225 -21.70 4.46 8.92
CA GLN A 225 -22.43 3.20 9.18
C GLN A 225 -22.63 2.33 7.94
N SER A 226 -22.79 2.93 6.76
CA SER A 226 -22.98 2.20 5.49
C SER A 226 -21.70 1.64 4.90
N PHE A 227 -20.51 1.96 5.43
CA PHE A 227 -19.21 1.54 4.87
C PHE A 227 -18.75 0.14 5.33
N GLY A 228 -19.68 -0.67 5.85
CA GLY A 228 -19.46 -2.08 6.19
C GLY A 228 -18.26 -2.30 7.11
N MET A 229 -17.31 -3.13 6.66
CA MET A 229 -16.15 -3.54 7.46
C MET A 229 -15.24 -2.38 7.86
N LEU A 230 -15.09 -1.35 7.01
CA LEU A 230 -14.29 -0.18 7.35
C LEU A 230 -14.93 0.56 8.53
N ALA A 231 -16.25 0.69 8.53
CA ALA A 231 -17.00 1.27 9.64
C ALA A 231 -16.76 0.47 10.92
N SER A 232 -16.91 -0.85 10.88
CA SER A 232 -16.66 -1.74 12.02
C SER A 232 -15.24 -1.61 12.56
N LYS A 233 -14.21 -1.57 11.70
CA LYS A 233 -12.81 -1.37 12.11
C LYS A 233 -12.64 -0.04 12.85
N MET A 234 -13.16 1.05 12.28
CA MET A 234 -13.08 2.36 12.90
C MET A 234 -13.81 2.40 14.25
N LEU A 235 -14.98 1.77 14.36
CA LEU A 235 -15.73 1.68 15.62
C LEU A 235 -15.00 0.86 16.69
N ILE A 236 -14.33 -0.24 16.31
CA ILE A 236 -13.48 -1.02 17.23
C ILE A 236 -12.32 -0.15 17.72
N ILE A 237 -11.68 0.59 16.81
CA ILE A 237 -10.58 1.50 17.14
C ILE A 237 -11.05 2.61 18.10
N LEU A 238 -12.27 3.15 17.91
CA LEU A 238 -12.86 4.19 18.75
C LEU A 238 -13.49 3.65 20.05
N SER A 239 -13.61 2.33 20.20
CA SER A 239 -14.45 1.71 21.24
C SER A 239 -14.00 1.98 22.67
N GLU A 240 -12.72 2.30 22.86
CA GLU A 240 -12.15 2.62 24.17
C GLU A 240 -12.58 4.01 24.67
N ASP A 241 -12.83 4.95 23.75
CA ASP A 241 -13.06 6.36 24.08
C ASP A 241 -14.52 6.83 23.89
N THR A 242 -15.36 6.06 23.20
CA THR A 242 -16.67 6.55 22.72
C THR A 242 -17.84 5.65 23.15
N HIS A 243 -18.04 4.53 22.45
CA HIS A 243 -19.05 3.52 22.76
C HIS A 243 -18.59 2.17 22.22
N ALA A 244 -18.63 1.14 23.06
CA ALA A 244 -18.27 -0.21 22.65
C ALA A 244 -19.31 -0.78 21.66
N PRO A 245 -18.91 -1.34 20.51
CA PRO A 245 -19.84 -2.01 19.60
C PRO A 245 -20.54 -3.18 20.31
N ASN A 246 -21.80 -3.45 19.94
CA ASN A 246 -22.55 -4.54 20.52
C ASN A 246 -22.05 -5.91 19.99
N GLN A 247 -22.41 -6.99 20.67
CA GLN A 247 -21.94 -8.34 20.33
C GLN A 247 -22.35 -8.79 18.91
N LYS A 248 -23.53 -8.40 18.43
CA LYS A 248 -24.02 -8.79 17.09
C LYS A 248 -23.19 -8.11 15.99
N ASP A 249 -22.88 -6.83 16.16
CA ASP A 249 -22.05 -6.08 15.22
C ASP A 249 -20.64 -6.64 15.15
N LEU A 250 -20.07 -7.04 16.30
CA LEU A 250 -18.77 -7.69 16.38
C LEU A 250 -18.77 -9.08 15.72
N GLU A 251 -19.83 -9.87 15.86
CA GLU A 251 -19.97 -11.16 15.19
C GLU A 251 -20.08 -11.01 13.67
N LEU A 252 -20.87 -10.04 13.20
CA LEU A 252 -20.96 -9.69 11.77
C LEU A 252 -19.61 -9.23 11.22
N PHE A 253 -18.87 -8.43 11.99
CA PHE A 253 -17.52 -8.03 11.65
C PHE A 253 -16.58 -9.24 11.51
N ILE A 254 -16.56 -10.16 12.48
CA ILE A 254 -15.71 -11.36 12.42
C ILE A 254 -16.06 -12.21 11.18
N ARG A 255 -17.34 -12.43 10.90
CA ARG A 255 -17.80 -13.13 9.68
C ARG A 255 -17.33 -12.45 8.40
N SER A 256 -17.47 -11.13 8.33
CA SER A 256 -17.02 -10.34 7.17
C SER A 256 -15.50 -10.44 7.00
N MET A 257 -14.74 -10.43 8.10
CA MET A 257 -13.28 -10.60 8.07
C MET A 257 -12.87 -11.95 7.49
N PHE A 258 -13.50 -13.05 7.91
CA PHE A 258 -13.23 -14.38 7.33
C PHE A 258 -13.53 -14.42 5.82
N ALA A 259 -14.66 -13.85 5.39
CA ALA A 259 -15.02 -13.78 3.97
C ALA A 259 -13.98 -12.99 3.15
N THR A 260 -13.50 -11.85 3.68
CA THR A 260 -12.49 -11.04 2.99
C THR A 260 -11.11 -11.69 3.01
N VAL A 261 -10.74 -12.41 4.07
CA VAL A 261 -9.51 -13.24 4.08
C VAL A 261 -9.58 -14.28 2.96
N GLU A 262 -10.73 -14.94 2.79
CA GLU A 262 -10.94 -15.91 1.71
C GLU A 262 -10.75 -15.27 0.32
N GLU A 263 -11.30 -14.07 0.12
CA GLU A 263 -11.15 -13.31 -1.12
C GLU A 263 -9.70 -12.88 -1.38
N CYS A 264 -8.97 -12.45 -0.35
CA CYS A 264 -7.56 -12.09 -0.46
C CYS A 264 -6.70 -13.30 -0.88
N ILE A 265 -7.00 -14.48 -0.32
CA ILE A 265 -6.32 -15.74 -0.68
C ILE A 265 -6.61 -16.09 -2.15
N LYS A 266 -7.88 -15.99 -2.58
CA LYS A 266 -8.29 -16.23 -3.97
C LYS A 266 -7.54 -15.31 -4.94
N SER A 267 -7.54 -14.01 -4.67
CA SER A 267 -6.91 -12.97 -5.48
C SER A 267 -5.39 -12.88 -5.33
N TRP A 268 -4.78 -13.56 -4.34
CA TRP A 268 -3.37 -13.41 -3.96
C TRP A 268 -2.97 -11.99 -3.53
N ASN A 269 -3.88 -11.27 -2.92
CA ASN A 269 -3.56 -9.97 -2.33
C ASN A 269 -2.85 -10.15 -0.98
N VAL A 270 -1.58 -10.57 -1.04
CA VAL A 270 -0.75 -10.85 0.15
C VAL A 270 -0.60 -9.63 1.06
N PRO A 271 -0.34 -8.40 0.55
CA PRO A 271 -0.26 -7.23 1.41
C PRO A 271 -1.55 -7.00 2.19
N TYR A 272 -2.70 -7.02 1.52
CA TYR A 272 -3.98 -6.82 2.20
C TYR A 272 -4.33 -7.96 3.17
N LEU A 273 -3.97 -9.20 2.83
CA LEU A 273 -4.12 -10.33 3.76
C LEU A 273 -3.30 -10.12 5.04
N GLN A 274 -2.03 -9.70 4.95
CA GLN A 274 -1.23 -9.35 6.12
C GLN A 274 -1.93 -8.29 6.97
N HIS A 275 -2.57 -7.30 6.33
CA HIS A 275 -3.32 -6.25 7.01
C HIS A 275 -4.50 -6.78 7.82
N LEU A 276 -5.26 -7.71 7.25
CA LEU A 276 -6.39 -8.33 7.95
C LEU A 276 -5.93 -9.19 9.13
N ILE A 277 -4.87 -9.97 8.93
CA ILE A 277 -4.34 -10.87 9.98
C ILE A 277 -3.72 -10.08 11.12
N GLU A 278 -2.93 -9.03 10.85
CA GLU A 278 -2.34 -8.18 11.90
C GLU A 278 -3.42 -7.54 12.78
N PHE A 279 -4.49 -7.01 12.19
CA PHE A 279 -5.63 -6.47 12.95
C PHE A 279 -6.32 -7.53 13.83
N LEU A 280 -6.47 -8.77 13.34
CA LEU A 280 -7.05 -9.87 14.12
C LEU A 280 -6.13 -10.34 15.25
N LEU A 281 -4.83 -10.39 15.01
CA LEU A 281 -3.83 -10.74 16.04
C LEU A 281 -3.83 -9.71 17.16
N ASP A 282 -4.06 -8.45 16.82
CA ASP A 282 -4.16 -7.34 17.76
C ASP A 282 -5.50 -7.27 18.50
N SER A 283 -6.44 -8.19 18.23
CA SER A 283 -7.74 -8.24 18.93
C SER A 283 -7.62 -8.22 20.44
N LYS A 284 -6.55 -8.77 21.02
CA LYS A 284 -6.27 -8.74 22.47
C LYS A 284 -6.18 -7.32 23.04
N SER A 285 -5.79 -6.35 22.22
CA SER A 285 -5.74 -4.94 22.59
C SER A 285 -7.14 -4.33 22.67
N HIS A 286 -8.15 -4.96 22.06
CA HIS A 286 -9.53 -4.50 22.01
C HIS A 286 -10.43 -5.45 22.79
N SER A 287 -10.71 -5.12 24.05
CA SER A 287 -11.41 -6.01 25.00
C SER A 287 -12.73 -6.60 24.48
N CYS A 288 -13.54 -5.81 23.76
CA CYS A 288 -14.80 -6.24 23.17
C CYS A 288 -14.58 -7.23 22.01
N LEU A 289 -13.71 -6.90 21.05
CA LEU A 289 -13.36 -7.76 19.93
C LEU A 289 -12.73 -9.07 20.42
N HIS A 290 -11.81 -9.00 21.38
CA HIS A 290 -11.18 -10.19 21.96
C HIS A 290 -12.21 -11.16 22.53
N ARG A 291 -13.15 -10.64 23.33
CA ARG A 291 -14.24 -11.44 23.91
C ARG A 291 -15.10 -12.05 22.82
N SER A 292 -15.51 -11.27 21.83
CA SER A 292 -16.34 -11.75 20.73
C SER A 292 -15.64 -12.86 19.94
N MET A 293 -14.34 -12.71 19.65
CA MET A 293 -13.54 -13.74 18.98
C MET A 293 -13.44 -15.03 19.79
N LEU A 294 -13.25 -14.96 21.11
CA LEU A 294 -13.23 -16.16 21.98
C LEU A 294 -14.59 -16.87 22.03
N SER A 295 -15.68 -16.12 21.92
CA SER A 295 -17.04 -16.66 21.92
C SER A 295 -17.58 -17.02 20.52
N TYR A 296 -16.78 -16.85 19.47
CA TYR A 296 -17.25 -17.00 18.10
C TYR A 296 -17.47 -18.46 17.72
N THR A 297 -18.73 -18.87 17.61
CA THR A 297 -19.14 -20.28 17.47
C THR A 297 -18.74 -20.92 16.15
N HIS A 298 -18.56 -20.13 15.09
CA HIS A 298 -18.20 -20.62 13.75
C HIS A 298 -16.70 -20.59 13.46
N TYR A 299 -15.86 -20.26 14.45
CA TYR A 299 -14.42 -20.08 14.25
C TYR A 299 -13.76 -21.31 13.60
N CYS A 300 -13.98 -22.51 14.15
CA CYS A 300 -13.37 -23.73 13.63
C CYS A 300 -13.83 -24.02 12.20
N GLU A 301 -15.14 -23.86 11.93
CA GLU A 301 -15.72 -24.09 10.60
C GLU A 301 -15.13 -23.13 9.56
N ASP A 302 -15.01 -21.84 9.89
CA ASP A 302 -14.47 -20.83 8.98
C ASP A 302 -12.98 -21.03 8.73
N VAL A 303 -12.20 -21.40 9.76
CA VAL A 303 -10.77 -21.72 9.60
C VAL A 303 -10.58 -22.97 8.74
N GLU A 304 -11.34 -24.04 8.98
CA GLU A 304 -11.31 -25.24 8.14
C GLU A 304 -11.67 -24.93 6.69
N ARG A 305 -12.68 -24.08 6.46
CA ARG A 305 -13.06 -23.64 5.11
C ARG A 305 -11.93 -22.89 4.42
N LEU A 306 -11.23 -22.00 5.13
CA LEU A 306 -10.06 -21.28 4.60
C LEU A 306 -8.92 -22.23 4.25
N LEU A 307 -8.59 -23.18 5.14
CA LEU A 307 -7.48 -24.13 4.94
C LEU A 307 -7.77 -25.14 3.81
N ASN A 308 -9.01 -25.61 3.70
CA ASN A 308 -9.43 -26.55 2.68
C ASN A 308 -9.67 -25.91 1.30
N SER A 309 -9.48 -24.59 1.19
CA SER A 309 -9.60 -23.89 -0.09
C SER A 309 -8.57 -24.43 -1.09
N PRO A 310 -8.99 -24.97 -2.26
CA PRO A 310 -8.08 -25.57 -3.24
C PRO A 310 -7.06 -24.57 -3.81
N VAL A 311 -7.31 -23.27 -3.65
CA VAL A 311 -6.38 -22.20 -4.00
C VAL A 311 -5.19 -22.15 -3.04
N VAL A 312 -5.40 -22.35 -1.74
CA VAL A 312 -4.33 -22.42 -0.73
C VAL A 312 -3.42 -23.59 -1.04
N SER A 313 -3.97 -24.79 -1.25
CA SER A 313 -3.20 -25.99 -1.54
C SER A 313 -2.37 -25.88 -2.83
N ARG A 314 -2.93 -25.32 -3.91
CA ARG A 314 -2.20 -25.12 -5.19
C ARG A 314 -1.13 -24.03 -5.10
N LYS A 315 -1.39 -22.93 -4.39
CA LYS A 315 -0.43 -21.81 -4.31
C LYS A 315 0.66 -22.04 -3.27
N MET A 316 0.38 -22.75 -2.17
CA MET A 316 1.40 -23.22 -1.24
C MET A 316 2.37 -24.17 -1.94
N GLN A 317 1.87 -25.15 -2.71
CA GLN A 317 2.72 -26.04 -3.51
C GLN A 317 3.62 -25.26 -4.48
N LYS A 318 3.10 -24.25 -5.19
CA LYS A 318 3.93 -23.40 -6.07
C LYS A 318 5.01 -22.60 -5.32
N SER A 319 4.74 -22.12 -4.10
CA SER A 319 5.76 -21.45 -3.28
C SER A 319 6.86 -22.41 -2.81
N THR A 320 6.52 -23.67 -2.50
CA THR A 320 7.48 -24.71 -2.13
C THR A 320 8.32 -25.14 -3.34
N PHE A 321 7.72 -25.23 -4.53
CA PHE A 321 8.46 -25.49 -5.77
C PHE A 321 9.42 -24.36 -6.14
N LEU A 322 9.03 -23.08 -5.94
CA LEU A 322 9.93 -21.94 -6.15
C LEU A 322 11.09 -21.90 -5.16
N ASN A 323 10.86 -22.20 -3.87
CA ASN A 323 11.94 -22.28 -2.87
C ASN A 323 12.87 -23.48 -3.08
N ASN A 324 12.36 -24.62 -3.55
CA ASN A 324 13.20 -25.79 -3.82
C ASN A 324 14.03 -25.63 -5.11
N SER A 325 13.58 -24.83 -6.08
CA SER A 325 14.36 -24.48 -7.27
C SER A 325 15.41 -23.37 -7.03
N ILE A 326 15.41 -22.75 -5.85
CA ILE A 326 16.47 -21.81 -5.40
C ILE A 326 17.56 -22.56 -4.62
N HIS A 327 17.31 -23.82 -4.25
CA HIS A 327 18.22 -24.68 -3.48
C HIS A 327 18.65 -25.97 -4.22
N ALA A 328 18.38 -26.08 -5.52
CA ALA A 328 18.83 -27.17 -6.40
C ALA A 328 19.52 -26.59 -7.64
#